data_AF-A0A0E1X7Z0-F1
#
_entry.id   AF-A0A0E1X7Z0-F1
#
_cell.length_a   1.000
_cell.length_b   1.000
_cell.length_c   1.000
_cell.angle_alpha   90.00
_cell.angle_beta   90.00
_cell.angle_gamma   90.00
#
_symmetry.space_group_name_H-M   'P 1'
#
loop_
_entity.id
_entity.type
_entity.pdbx_description
1 polymer ?
#
loop_
_entity_poly.entity_id
_entity_poly.type
_entity_poly.pdbx_seq_one_letter_code
_entity_poly.pdbx_strand_id
1 'polypeptide(L)'
;MVNKQNLNVDSPILILKYQTTKLKHLANLSSDLLEKHTITSKSSNLYQFNQEDTFMTKTLELSFKSSLDKPVKLQLPQLNNIVTEQVARDSMNALVDLNILKSNSGAITKVHSAQIIDKTTTVLFEAKK
;
A
#
# COMPACT_ATOMS: atom_id res chain seq x y z
N MET A 1 47.50 -15.66 21.82
CA MET A 1 47.09 -15.08 23.12
C MET A 1 46.07 -13.99 22.86
N VAL A 2 44.98 -14.00 23.61
CA VAL A 2 43.75 -13.21 23.40
C VAL A 2 43.96 -11.75 23.80
N ASN A 3 43.46 -10.82 23.00
CA ASN A 3 42.82 -9.63 23.58
C ASN A 3 41.57 -9.25 22.77
N LYS A 4 40.51 -10.04 22.95
CA LYS A 4 39.15 -9.64 22.58
C LYS A 4 38.73 -8.58 23.60
N GLN A 5 38.89 -7.31 23.24
CA GLN A 5 38.24 -6.24 23.99
C GLN A 5 36.73 -6.45 23.86
N ASN A 6 36.11 -6.71 25.01
CA ASN A 6 34.69 -6.92 25.18
C ASN A 6 33.98 -5.58 24.92
N LEU A 7 33.48 -5.39 23.69
CA LEU A 7 32.65 -4.24 23.35
C LEU A 7 31.26 -4.49 23.95
N ASN A 8 31.00 -3.84 25.08
CA ASN A 8 29.68 -3.75 25.68
C ASN A 8 28.71 -3.09 24.67
N VAL A 9 27.76 -3.87 24.15
CA VAL A 9 26.81 -3.45 23.11
C VAL A 9 25.64 -2.60 23.65
N ASP A 10 25.57 -2.34 24.96
CA ASP A 10 24.48 -1.58 25.58
C ASP A 10 24.74 -0.07 25.70
N SER A 11 25.68 0.48 24.94
CA SER A 11 25.91 1.93 24.89
C SER A 11 25.21 2.56 23.67
N PRO A 12 24.14 3.36 23.85
CA PRO A 12 23.39 3.99 22.75
C PRO A 12 24.25 4.89 21.84
N ILE A 13 25.40 5.35 22.35
CA ILE A 13 26.35 6.19 21.60
C ILE A 13 27.07 5.41 20.48
N LEU A 14 27.31 4.10 20.64
CA LEU A 14 28.02 3.31 19.62
C LEU A 14 27.10 2.95 18.43
N ILE A 15 25.80 2.73 18.71
CA ILE A 15 24.77 2.45 17.71
C ILE A 15 24.53 3.67 16.81
N LEU A 16 24.52 4.89 17.37
CA LEU A 16 24.42 6.12 16.59
C LEU A 16 25.60 6.30 15.62
N LYS A 17 26.83 5.95 16.05
CA LYS A 17 28.01 6.10 15.19
C LYS A 17 27.96 5.20 13.95
N TYR A 18 27.55 3.93 14.09
CA TYR A 18 27.47 3.01 12.96
C TYR A 18 26.41 3.44 11.92
N GLN A 19 25.25 3.92 12.39
CA GLN A 19 24.19 4.47 11.52
C GLN A 19 24.67 5.68 10.70
N THR A 20 25.47 6.58 11.31
CA THR A 20 25.94 7.80 10.63
C THR A 20 26.87 7.51 9.44
N THR A 21 27.65 6.44 9.50
CA THR A 21 28.56 6.04 8.40
C THR A 21 27.82 5.46 7.20
N LYS A 22 26.73 4.73 7.41
CA LYS A 22 25.91 4.18 6.31
C LYS A 22 25.11 5.28 5.60
N LEU A 23 24.68 6.30 6.33
CA LEU A 23 24.03 7.51 5.77
C LEU A 23 24.99 8.39 4.96
N LYS A 24 26.27 8.48 5.34
CA LYS A 24 27.27 9.30 4.61
C LYS A 24 27.68 8.70 3.26
N HIS A 25 27.74 7.37 3.14
CA HIS A 25 28.08 6.74 1.86
C HIS A 25 26.92 6.80 0.84
N LEU A 26 25.67 6.87 1.32
CA LEU A 26 24.49 7.05 0.48
C LEU A 26 24.26 8.50 0.03
N ALA A 27 24.78 9.48 0.78
CA ALA A 27 24.69 10.90 0.41
C ALA A 27 25.62 11.29 -0.75
N ASN A 28 26.78 10.64 -0.88
CA ASN A 28 27.75 10.96 -1.95
C ASN A 28 27.38 10.38 -3.33
N LEU A 29 26.48 9.39 -3.41
CA LEU A 29 25.93 8.97 -4.71
C LEU A 29 24.87 9.96 -5.24
N SER A 30 24.32 10.81 -4.38
CA SER A 30 23.28 11.77 -4.75
C SER A 30 23.82 13.12 -5.23
N SER A 31 25.06 13.47 -4.86
CA SER A 31 25.68 14.75 -5.23
C SER A 31 26.20 14.76 -6.67
N ASP A 32 26.72 13.64 -7.18
CA ASP A 32 27.24 13.53 -8.55
C ASP A 32 26.13 13.57 -9.63
N LEU A 33 24.87 13.38 -9.24
CA LEU A 33 23.72 13.53 -10.12
C LEU A 33 23.19 14.97 -10.20
N LEU A 34 23.63 15.88 -9.31
CA LEU A 34 22.99 17.19 -9.06
C LEU A 34 23.74 18.40 -9.67
N GLU A 35 24.90 18.22 -10.29
CA GLU A 35 25.63 19.34 -10.91
C GLU A 35 25.13 19.75 -12.32
N LYS A 36 24.15 19.04 -12.92
CA LYS A 36 23.75 19.31 -14.31
C LYS A 36 22.63 20.32 -14.56
N HIS A 37 21.98 20.89 -13.54
CA HIS A 37 20.98 21.93 -13.78
C HIS A 37 20.98 23.02 -12.69
N THR A 38 21.82 24.03 -12.90
CA THR A 38 21.69 25.35 -12.26
C THR A 38 20.61 26.20 -12.97
N ILE A 39 20.01 27.14 -12.22
CA ILE A 39 19.57 28.51 -12.58
C ILE A 39 18.17 28.88 -12.02
N THR A 40 18.21 29.66 -10.93
CA THR A 40 17.45 30.90 -10.64
C THR A 40 15.92 30.96 -10.83
N SER A 41 15.16 31.14 -9.75
CA SER A 41 14.26 32.31 -9.57
C SER A 41 13.66 32.40 -8.16
N LYS A 42 13.75 33.58 -7.55
CA LYS A 42 12.94 33.99 -6.38
C LYS A 42 11.60 34.52 -6.90
N SER A 43 10.48 33.92 -6.50
CA SER A 43 9.23 34.63 -6.20
C SER A 43 8.19 33.62 -5.73
N SER A 44 7.60 33.88 -4.57
CA SER A 44 6.42 33.20 -4.04
C SER A 44 5.30 33.15 -5.08
N ASN A 45 4.87 31.94 -5.48
CA ASN A 45 3.47 31.56 -5.69
C ASN A 45 3.33 30.10 -6.11
N LEU A 46 2.33 29.45 -5.49
CA LEU A 46 1.64 28.23 -5.86
C LEU A 46 2.41 26.91 -5.69
N TYR A 47 1.80 26.04 -4.88
CA TYR A 47 1.94 24.59 -4.97
C TYR A 47 1.99 24.16 -6.44
N GLN A 48 3.19 23.94 -6.95
CA GLN A 48 3.40 23.18 -8.18
C GLN A 48 3.55 21.73 -7.74
N PHE A 49 2.39 21.07 -7.60
CA PHE A 49 2.36 19.65 -7.89
C PHE A 49 2.82 19.51 -9.33
N ASN A 50 4.02 18.96 -9.51
CA ASN A 50 4.43 18.46 -10.81
C ASN A 50 3.41 17.37 -11.16
N GLN A 51 2.47 17.71 -12.04
CA GLN A 51 1.58 16.76 -12.67
C GLN A 51 2.47 15.81 -13.45
N GLU A 52 2.66 14.59 -12.92
CA GLU A 52 2.88 13.32 -13.64
C GLU A 52 3.08 12.14 -12.67
N ASP A 53 3.31 12.35 -11.36
CA ASP A 53 2.99 11.29 -10.38
C ASP A 53 1.48 11.31 -10.11
N THR A 54 0.74 10.84 -11.11
CA THR A 54 -0.64 10.39 -10.89
C THR A 54 -0.57 9.27 -9.87
N PHE A 55 -0.83 9.58 -8.58
CA PHE A 55 -1.11 8.56 -7.58
C PHE A 55 -2.25 7.72 -8.15
N MET A 56 -1.90 6.57 -8.71
CA MET A 56 -2.84 5.66 -9.31
C MET A 56 -3.70 5.14 -8.18
N THR A 57 -4.90 5.72 -8.06
CA THR A 57 -5.82 5.35 -7.00
C THR A 57 -6.30 3.94 -7.28
N LYS A 58 -5.80 2.99 -6.49
CA LYS A 58 -6.26 1.61 -6.50
C LYS A 58 -7.61 1.55 -5.80
N THR A 59 -8.55 0.80 -6.36
CA THR A 59 -9.85 0.52 -5.74
C THR A 59 -9.94 -0.97 -5.48
N LEU A 60 -10.22 -1.37 -4.25
CA LEU A 60 -10.60 -2.75 -3.95
C LEU A 60 -12.10 -2.90 -4.23
N GLU A 61 -12.45 -3.74 -5.20
CA GLU A 61 -13.83 -4.13 -5.48
C GLU A 61 -14.09 -5.53 -4.94
N LEU A 62 -15.07 -5.64 -4.06
CA LEU A 62 -15.56 -6.88 -3.46
C LEU A 62 -16.94 -7.17 -4.03
N SER A 63 -17.12 -8.33 -4.66
CA SER A 63 -18.39 -8.77 -5.23
C SER A 63 -18.99 -9.93 -4.43
N PHE A 64 -20.28 -9.83 -4.16
CA PHE A 64 -21.08 -10.80 -3.44
C PHE A 64 -22.28 -11.24 -4.28
N LYS A 65 -22.92 -12.34 -3.87
CA LYS A 65 -24.23 -12.76 -4.37
C LYS A 65 -25.30 -12.57 -3.31
N SER A 66 -26.42 -11.97 -3.73
CA SER A 66 -27.61 -11.92 -2.90
C SER A 66 -28.36 -13.26 -2.91
N SER A 67 -29.37 -13.38 -2.06
CA SER A 67 -30.31 -14.50 -2.05
C SER A 67 -31.09 -14.68 -3.36
N LEU A 68 -31.09 -13.65 -4.23
CA LEU A 68 -31.67 -13.70 -5.58
C LEU A 68 -30.63 -13.98 -6.67
N ASP A 69 -29.43 -14.42 -6.28
CA ASP A 69 -28.25 -14.62 -7.14
C ASP A 69 -27.81 -13.37 -7.93
N LYS A 70 -28.27 -12.18 -7.51
CA LYS A 70 -27.85 -10.92 -8.11
C LYS A 70 -26.49 -10.50 -7.56
N PRO A 71 -25.59 -9.97 -8.41
CA PRO A 71 -24.32 -9.44 -7.95
C PRO A 71 -24.54 -8.16 -7.11
N VAL A 72 -23.78 -8.03 -6.03
CA VAL A 72 -23.73 -6.82 -5.20
C VAL A 72 -22.27 -6.47 -4.97
N LYS A 73 -21.92 -5.20 -5.20
CA LYS A 73 -20.53 -4.73 -5.15
C LYS A 73 -20.32 -3.77 -3.99
N LEU A 74 -19.20 -3.91 -3.30
CA LEU A 74 -18.65 -2.95 -2.36
C LEU A 74 -17.30 -2.48 -2.89
N GLN A 75 -17.15 -1.17 -3.08
CA GLN A 75 -15.92 -0.57 -3.57
C GLN A 75 -15.27 0.25 -2.46
N LEU A 76 -13.98 0.01 -2.23
CA LEU A 76 -13.15 0.72 -1.28
C LEU A 76 -12.07 1.48 -2.09
N PRO A 77 -12.29 2.78 -2.39
CA PRO A 77 -11.35 3.57 -3.16
C PRO A 77 -10.11 3.90 -2.32
N GLN A 78 -9.05 4.34 -2.99
CA GLN A 78 -7.79 4.78 -2.35
C GLN A 78 -7.14 3.68 -1.50
N LEU A 79 -7.06 2.47 -2.06
CA LEU A 79 -6.42 1.33 -1.44
C LEU A 79 -4.90 1.57 -1.32
N ASN A 80 -4.44 1.87 -0.11
CA ASN A 80 -3.04 2.13 0.20
C ASN A 80 -2.30 0.90 0.75
N ASN A 81 -3.03 -0.19 1.05
CA ASN A 81 -2.49 -1.40 1.66
C ASN A 81 -2.41 -2.56 0.65
N ILE A 82 -1.47 -3.48 0.87
CA ILE A 82 -1.41 -4.74 0.14
C ILE A 82 -2.55 -5.65 0.61
N VAL A 83 -3.32 -6.18 -0.33
CA VAL A 83 -4.43 -7.12 -0.06
C VAL A 83 -4.13 -8.44 -0.76
N THR A 84 -4.11 -9.53 0.00
CA THR A 84 -3.94 -10.88 -0.52
C THR A 84 -5.29 -11.55 -0.71
N GLU A 85 -5.33 -12.64 -1.50
CA GLU A 85 -6.53 -13.47 -1.65
C GLU A 85 -7.11 -13.91 -0.30
N GLN A 86 -6.26 -14.46 0.58
CA GLN A 86 -6.69 -14.98 1.88
C GLN A 86 -7.37 -13.90 2.73
N VAL A 87 -6.73 -12.73 2.85
CA VAL A 87 -7.25 -11.62 3.64
C VAL A 87 -8.58 -11.12 3.06
N ALA A 88 -8.67 -10.97 1.74
CA ALA A 88 -9.91 -10.56 1.08
C ALA A 88 -11.04 -11.58 1.32
N ARG A 89 -10.76 -12.88 1.13
CA ARG A 89 -11.75 -13.95 1.28
C ARG A 89 -12.26 -14.05 2.71
N ASP A 90 -11.37 -14.05 3.70
CA ASP A 90 -11.75 -14.15 5.12
C ASP A 90 -12.57 -12.94 5.56
N SER A 91 -12.14 -11.74 5.16
CA SER A 91 -12.86 -10.50 5.47
C SER A 91 -14.24 -10.50 4.81
N MET A 92 -14.34 -10.92 3.55
CA MET A 92 -15.61 -11.02 2.85
C MET A 92 -16.55 -12.03 3.49
N ASN A 93 -16.06 -13.20 3.91
CA ASN A 93 -16.89 -14.19 4.63
C ASN A 93 -17.41 -13.61 5.95
N ALA A 94 -16.55 -12.94 6.72
CA ALA A 94 -16.97 -12.28 7.95
C ALA A 94 -18.06 -11.22 7.71
N LEU A 95 -17.98 -10.45 6.62
CA LEU A 95 -19.03 -9.49 6.25
C LEU A 95 -20.37 -10.16 5.94
N VAL A 96 -20.36 -11.35 5.33
CA VAL A 96 -21.56 -12.15 5.08
C VAL A 96 -22.13 -12.69 6.39
N ASP A 97 -21.30 -13.30 7.23
CA ASP A 97 -21.72 -13.90 8.50
C ASP A 97 -22.32 -12.88 9.47
N LEU A 98 -21.74 -11.67 9.50
CA LEU A 98 -22.25 -10.56 10.31
C LEU A 98 -23.56 -9.97 9.74
N ASN A 99 -23.90 -10.26 8.48
CA ASN A 99 -25.10 -9.75 7.79
C ASN A 99 -25.28 -8.22 7.92
N ILE A 100 -24.18 -7.47 7.83
CA ILE A 100 -24.18 -6.01 7.99
C ILE A 100 -24.36 -5.26 6.66
N LEU A 101 -24.17 -5.95 5.54
CA LEU A 101 -24.30 -5.36 4.20
C LEU A 101 -25.76 -5.32 3.78
N LYS A 102 -26.31 -4.11 3.62
CA LYS A 102 -27.66 -3.91 3.09
C LYS A 102 -27.64 -3.87 1.57
N SER A 103 -28.60 -4.53 0.94
CA SER A 103 -28.76 -4.52 -0.51
C SER A 103 -30.24 -4.48 -0.90
N ASN A 104 -30.54 -3.74 -1.96
CA ASN A 104 -31.87 -3.71 -2.58
C ASN A 104 -32.17 -4.99 -3.37
N SER A 105 -31.17 -5.87 -3.54
CA SER A 105 -31.28 -7.12 -4.30
C SER A 105 -31.53 -8.34 -3.42
N GLY A 106 -31.93 -8.15 -2.15
CA GLY A 106 -32.06 -9.20 -1.14
C GLY A 106 -30.82 -9.33 -0.25
N ALA A 107 -30.90 -10.21 0.75
CA ALA A 107 -29.81 -10.41 1.72
C ALA A 107 -28.55 -10.93 1.01
N ILE A 108 -27.37 -10.48 1.45
CA ILE A 108 -26.10 -11.00 0.95
C ILE A 108 -25.84 -12.37 1.57
N THR A 109 -25.60 -13.38 0.74
CA THR A 109 -25.49 -14.77 1.22
C THR A 109 -24.18 -15.45 0.88
N LYS A 110 -23.44 -14.96 -0.13
CA LYS A 110 -22.21 -15.61 -0.58
C LYS A 110 -21.18 -14.60 -1.08
N VAL A 111 -19.92 -14.91 -0.81
CA VAL A 111 -18.76 -14.29 -1.42
C VAL A 111 -18.63 -14.73 -2.88
N HIS A 112 -18.33 -13.82 -3.80
CA HIS A 112 -18.17 -14.14 -5.22
C HIS A 112 -16.77 -13.87 -5.74
N SER A 113 -16.29 -12.63 -5.68
CA SER A 113 -14.94 -12.29 -6.20
C SER A 113 -14.37 -11.06 -5.51
N ALA A 114 -13.05 -10.92 -5.58
CA ALA A 114 -12.35 -9.71 -5.16
C ALA A 114 -11.29 -9.32 -6.19
N GLN A 115 -11.18 -8.02 -6.47
CA GLN A 115 -10.22 -7.49 -7.44
C GLN A 115 -9.72 -6.10 -7.04
N ILE A 116 -8.48 -5.80 -7.43
CA ILE A 116 -7.88 -4.47 -7.32
C ILE A 116 -7.94 -3.83 -8.71
N ILE A 117 -8.57 -2.66 -8.79
CA ILE A 117 -8.77 -1.89 -10.02
C ILE A 117 -7.88 -0.64 -9.98
N ASP A 118 -7.01 -0.48 -10.96
CA ASP A 118 -6.25 0.74 -11.28
C ASP A 118 -6.28 1.02 -12.80
N LYS A 119 -5.15 1.29 -13.47
CA LYS A 119 -5.05 1.25 -14.94
C LYS A 119 -5.26 -0.17 -15.50
N THR A 120 -5.08 -1.17 -14.64
CA THR A 120 -5.25 -2.59 -14.89
C THR A 120 -6.17 -3.19 -13.83
N THR A 121 -6.66 -4.41 -14.06
CA THR A 121 -7.44 -5.15 -13.05
C THR A 121 -6.64 -6.36 -12.61
N THR A 122 -6.35 -6.45 -11.31
CA THR A 122 -5.76 -7.63 -10.69
C THR A 122 -6.86 -8.40 -9.95
N VAL A 123 -7.19 -9.59 -10.44
CA VAL A 123 -8.14 -10.48 -9.76
C VAL A 123 -7.41 -11.16 -8.60
N LEU A 124 -7.94 -11.01 -7.38
CA LEU A 124 -7.45 -11.72 -6.20
C LEU A 124 -8.03 -13.13 -6.15
N PHE A 125 -9.34 -13.26 -6.42
CA PHE A 125 -10.00 -14.55 -6.62
C PHE A 125 -11.36 -14.39 -7.30
N GLU A 126 -11.87 -15.50 -7.84
CA GLU A 126 -13.23 -15.65 -8.30
C GLU A 126 -13.77 -17.04 -7.91
N ALA A 127 -14.98 -17.06 -7.34
CA ALA A 127 -15.67 -18.30 -7.02
C ALA A 127 -16.10 -19.00 -8.32
N LYS A 128 -15.80 -20.30 -8.43
CA LYS A 128 -16.26 -21.11 -9.56
C LYS A 128 -17.79 -21.14 -9.58
N LYS A 129 -18.35 -21.07 -10.80
CA LYS A 129 -19.79 -21.15 -11.06
C LYS A 129 -20.38 -22.49 -10.62
#